data_AF-W4S8E8-F1
#
_entry.id   AF-W4S8E8-F1
#
_cell.length_a   1.000
_cell.length_b   1.000
_cell.length_c   1.000
_cell.angle_alpha   90.00
_cell.angle_beta   90.00
_cell.angle_gamma   90.00
#
_symmetry.space_group_name_H-M   'P 1'
#
loop_
_entity.id
_entity.type
_entity.pdbx_description
1 polymer ?
#
loop_
_entity_poly.entity_id
_entity_poly.type
_entity_poly.pdbx_seq_one_letter_code
_entity_poly.pdbx_strand_id
1 'polypeptide(L)'
;RAIVRLLAALDDATLKGRTAALPAGDPLYNFAGRALISRGLALPRAFDRDAQWGFDTSKRPPAERDGYRPPVKLGVLLPLSGSLATASAPVRDGLLAGYYAETRRRPELRFFDTAGTAAGANAAYDKAVSAGVDYVVGPLGRDEVSAVFARGQLPVPVLALNRPTDNKAPPSGSAGFSLAPEDDGIMAAEYLLSRERRNVLIVGTSDDNGKRTIKAFRDRFTERGGSVAGSISVAEVPGDIGAQLRNYGAADAVFLAVRGNTARALAPQLALSGFAGKSRVGTSQLVAGTGKVEDDLALDGIIYPSETWTALGVSGLPASTQVASTLPSARGPGARLFAFGYDAGRSAHIWKNSPPVPTAACVAPPARCIWMASATCCAPRPGPPSTVAARCRSPTAVDAMPAARQQRGAAVEAAARALLEQAGLRLVVGNANYRGGELDLVMRDGQALVFVEVRYRRDNRFGGGAASVDARKRRKLVLAAQLFLAHHPALATLPCRFDVVEASGEPPVLNWIRDAFRADDC
;
A
#
# COMPACT_ATOMS: atom_id res chain seq x y z
N ARG A 1 -7.81 -1.62 15.14
CA ARG A 1 -8.66 -2.55 14.34
C ARG A 1 -9.37 -3.58 15.21
N ALA A 2 -8.72 -4.20 16.21
CA ALA A 2 -9.37 -5.16 17.12
C ALA A 2 -10.57 -4.58 17.89
N ILE A 3 -10.42 -3.40 18.51
CA ILE A 3 -11.49 -2.74 19.27
C ILE A 3 -12.76 -2.51 18.42
N VAL A 4 -12.60 -1.99 17.20
CA VAL A 4 -13.73 -1.73 16.29
C VAL A 4 -14.46 -3.01 15.91
N ARG A 5 -13.72 -4.11 15.67
CA ARG A 5 -14.31 -5.42 15.36
C ARG A 5 -15.09 -5.98 16.56
N LEU A 6 -14.57 -5.83 17.77
CA LEU A 6 -15.24 -6.27 18.99
C LEU A 6 -16.50 -5.46 19.27
N LEU A 7 -16.45 -4.14 19.10
CA LEU A 7 -17.61 -3.26 19.24
C LEU A 7 -18.67 -3.55 18.17
N ALA A 8 -18.25 -3.89 16.94
CA ALA A 8 -19.17 -4.26 15.87
C ALA A 8 -19.94 -5.57 16.14
N ALA A 9 -19.45 -6.43 17.03
CA ALA A 9 -20.11 -7.68 17.41
C ALA A 9 -21.18 -7.50 18.50
N LEU A 10 -21.25 -6.34 19.16
CA LEU A 10 -22.30 -6.06 20.15
C LEU A 10 -23.60 -5.67 19.46
N ASP A 11 -24.74 -6.08 20.02
CA ASP A 11 -26.07 -5.56 19.63
C ASP A 11 -26.25 -4.09 20.04
N ASP A 12 -27.23 -3.42 19.45
CA ASP A 12 -27.42 -1.98 19.62
C ASP A 12 -27.79 -1.58 21.06
N ALA A 13 -28.56 -2.40 21.77
CA ALA A 13 -28.94 -2.13 23.16
C ALA A 13 -27.73 -2.25 24.08
N THR A 14 -26.95 -3.32 23.92
CA THR A 14 -25.71 -3.55 24.68
C THR A 14 -24.67 -2.48 24.39
N LEU A 15 -24.46 -2.14 23.11
CA LEU A 15 -23.52 -1.10 22.71
C LEU A 15 -23.91 0.25 23.31
N LYS A 16 -25.19 0.63 23.24
CA LYS A 16 -25.70 1.89 23.81
C LYS A 16 -25.56 1.92 25.32
N GLY A 17 -26.01 0.86 26.01
CA GLY A 17 -25.95 0.75 27.47
C GLY A 17 -24.52 0.80 28.00
N ARG A 18 -23.61 0.00 27.41
CA ARG A 18 -22.20 -0.01 27.83
C ARG A 18 -21.48 1.30 27.51
N THR A 19 -21.78 1.93 26.36
CA THR A 19 -21.19 3.24 26.04
C THR A 19 -21.62 4.31 27.03
N ALA A 20 -22.88 4.31 27.47
CA ALA A 20 -23.38 5.27 28.46
C ALA A 20 -22.76 5.08 29.86
N ALA A 21 -22.35 3.86 30.18
CA ALA A 21 -21.73 3.53 31.47
C ALA A 21 -20.22 3.86 31.56
N LEU A 22 -19.57 4.20 30.43
CA LEU A 22 -18.14 4.52 30.42
C LEU A 22 -17.88 5.90 31.06
N PRO A 23 -16.93 6.00 32.01
CA PRO A 23 -16.62 7.25 32.69
C PRO A 23 -16.03 8.30 31.74
N ALA A 24 -16.09 9.57 32.13
CA ALA A 24 -15.46 10.67 31.39
C ALA A 24 -13.94 10.47 31.30
N GLY A 25 -13.41 10.56 30.08
CA GLY A 25 -11.99 10.30 29.77
C GLY A 25 -11.65 8.83 29.53
N ASP A 26 -12.64 7.93 29.51
CA ASP A 26 -12.37 6.52 29.22
C ASP A 26 -11.87 6.34 27.77
N PRO A 27 -10.71 5.71 27.54
CA PRO A 27 -10.15 5.52 26.21
C PRO A 27 -11.08 4.80 25.23
N LEU A 28 -12.01 3.97 25.71
CA LEU A 28 -12.96 3.20 24.91
C LEU A 28 -14.17 4.05 24.45
N TYR A 29 -14.50 5.13 25.18
CA TYR A 29 -15.71 5.91 24.95
C TYR A 29 -15.81 6.44 23.52
N ASN A 30 -14.72 7.01 23.02
CA ASN A 30 -14.68 7.56 21.66
C ASN A 30 -14.81 6.48 20.58
N PHE A 31 -14.30 5.27 20.81
CA PHE A 31 -14.48 4.14 19.88
C PHE A 31 -15.91 3.63 19.88
N ALA A 32 -16.51 3.46 21.06
CA ALA A 32 -17.88 2.96 21.21
C ALA A 32 -18.91 3.98 20.67
N GLY A 33 -18.71 5.28 20.93
CA GLY A 33 -19.54 6.33 20.36
C GLY A 33 -19.46 6.43 18.83
N ARG A 34 -18.29 6.14 18.21
CA ARG A 34 -18.19 6.04 16.74
C ARG A 34 -18.99 4.86 16.19
N ALA A 35 -18.98 3.72 16.89
CA ALA A 35 -19.81 2.57 16.52
C ALA A 35 -21.31 2.90 16.60
N LEU A 36 -21.76 3.62 17.64
CA LEU A 36 -23.15 4.10 17.74
C LEU A 36 -23.55 5.00 16.56
N ILE A 37 -22.74 6.01 16.23
CA ILE A 37 -23.01 6.92 15.10
C ILE A 37 -23.09 6.13 13.78
N SER A 38 -22.18 5.18 13.57
CA SER A 38 -22.15 4.38 12.34
C SER A 38 -23.42 3.55 12.13
N ARG A 39 -24.17 3.28 13.21
CA ARG A 39 -25.45 2.58 13.21
C ARG A 39 -26.66 3.53 13.33
N GLY A 40 -26.45 4.85 13.24
CA GLY A 40 -27.52 5.85 13.37
C GLY A 40 -28.05 6.05 14.80
N LEU A 41 -27.33 5.55 15.81
CA LEU A 41 -27.73 5.65 17.21
C LEU A 41 -27.22 6.94 17.85
N ALA A 42 -28.02 7.51 18.76
CA ALA A 42 -27.67 8.71 19.49
C ALA A 42 -26.51 8.47 20.48
N LEU A 43 -25.61 9.45 20.57
CA LEU A 43 -24.52 9.46 21.54
C LEU A 43 -25.06 9.77 22.95
N PRO A 44 -24.64 9.01 23.99
CA PRO A 44 -25.02 9.30 25.39
C PRO A 44 -24.52 10.66 25.88
N ARG A 45 -23.31 11.05 25.48
CA ARG A 45 -22.69 12.36 25.76
C ARG A 45 -21.73 12.75 24.62
N ALA A 46 -21.28 14.00 24.60
CA ALA A 46 -20.28 14.44 23.62
C ALA A 46 -19.00 13.59 23.73
N PHE A 47 -18.28 13.41 22.62
CA PHE A 47 -16.98 12.73 22.62
C PHE A 47 -16.00 13.38 23.60
N ASP A 48 -15.31 12.55 24.37
CA ASP A 48 -14.28 13.00 25.30
C ASP A 48 -13.14 13.64 24.50
N ARG A 49 -12.82 14.88 24.83
CA ARG A 49 -11.71 15.64 24.24
C ARG A 49 -10.45 15.28 25.01
N ASP A 50 -9.46 14.73 24.34
CA ASP A 50 -8.12 14.59 24.91
C ASP A 50 -7.61 15.99 25.31
N ALA A 51 -7.20 16.16 26.57
CA ALA A 51 -6.70 17.42 27.11
C ALA A 51 -5.47 17.96 26.33
N GLN A 52 -4.74 17.07 25.66
CA GLN A 52 -3.58 17.39 24.83
C GLN A 52 -3.94 17.94 23.43
N TRP A 53 -5.19 17.72 22.99
CA TRP A 53 -5.68 17.98 21.64
C TRP A 53 -6.86 18.97 21.61
N GLY A 54 -6.80 19.99 22.48
CA GLY A 54 -7.82 21.04 22.60
C GLY A 54 -7.78 22.05 21.44
N PHE A 55 -8.31 21.69 20.28
CA PHE A 55 -8.52 22.65 19.20
C PHE A 55 -9.73 23.54 19.48
N ASP A 56 -9.53 24.85 19.50
CA ASP A 56 -10.65 25.79 19.47
C ASP A 56 -11.34 25.70 18.11
N THR A 57 -12.46 24.98 18.10
CA THR A 57 -13.31 24.84 16.92
C THR A 57 -14.51 25.78 16.97
N SER A 58 -14.62 26.66 17.96
CA SER A 58 -15.76 27.59 18.12
C SER A 58 -15.95 28.47 16.89
N LYS A 59 -14.85 28.85 16.24
CA LYS A 59 -14.81 29.69 15.04
C LYS A 59 -15.06 28.92 13.73
N ARG A 60 -15.15 27.59 13.78
CA ARG A 60 -15.41 26.75 12.61
C ARG A 60 -16.90 26.45 12.52
N PRO A 61 -17.49 26.33 11.31
CA PRO A 61 -18.87 25.90 11.21
C PRO A 61 -19.04 24.47 11.76
N PRO A 62 -20.27 24.03 12.07
CA PRO A 62 -20.52 22.69 12.59
C PRO A 62 -19.90 21.59 11.73
N ALA A 63 -19.51 20.49 12.38
CA ALA A 63 -19.01 19.32 11.70
C ALA A 63 -20.13 18.64 10.90
N GLU A 64 -19.77 18.04 9.78
CA GLU A 64 -20.63 17.11 9.06
C GLU A 64 -20.91 15.84 9.89
N ARG A 65 -21.87 15.02 9.45
CA ARG A 65 -22.31 13.80 10.18
C ARG A 65 -21.16 12.82 10.48
N ASP A 66 -20.19 12.71 9.57
CA ASP A 66 -19.00 11.87 9.74
C ASP A 66 -17.95 12.50 10.66
N GLY A 67 -18.06 13.79 10.95
CA GLY A 67 -17.11 14.55 11.74
C GLY A 67 -16.18 15.46 10.96
N TYR A 68 -16.35 15.52 9.64
CA TYR A 68 -15.57 16.42 8.81
C TYR A 68 -15.81 17.87 9.21
N ARG A 69 -14.76 18.56 9.68
CA ARG A 69 -14.83 19.95 10.17
C ARG A 69 -13.53 20.68 9.82
N PRO A 70 -13.35 21.07 8.55
CA PRO A 70 -12.13 21.73 8.11
C PRO A 70 -11.98 23.09 8.77
N PRO A 71 -10.74 23.61 8.85
CA PRO A 71 -10.49 25.01 9.18
C PRO A 71 -11.21 25.95 8.19
N VAL A 72 -11.34 27.21 8.55
CA VAL A 72 -11.89 28.23 7.65
C VAL A 72 -10.80 28.68 6.67
N LYS A 73 -9.59 28.94 7.19
CA LYS A 73 -8.39 29.33 6.46
C LYS A 73 -7.23 28.41 6.83
N LEU A 74 -6.75 27.64 5.87
CA LEU A 74 -5.64 26.71 6.01
C LEU A 74 -4.36 27.34 5.46
N GLY A 75 -3.36 27.54 6.33
CA GLY A 75 -2.02 27.93 5.95
C GLY A 75 -1.15 26.72 5.69
N VAL A 76 -0.47 26.67 4.56
CA VAL A 76 0.47 25.60 4.23
C VAL A 76 1.88 26.19 4.17
N LEU A 77 2.72 25.78 5.12
CA LEU A 77 4.12 26.17 5.23
C LEU A 77 4.97 25.09 4.57
N LEU A 78 5.54 25.40 3.42
CA LEU A 78 6.38 24.47 2.67
C LEU A 78 7.56 25.24 2.07
N PRO A 79 8.73 24.60 1.89
CA PRO A 79 9.80 25.19 1.10
C PRO A 79 9.37 25.15 -0.36
N LEU A 80 8.96 26.29 -0.90
CA LEU A 80 8.57 26.46 -2.31
C LEU A 80 9.75 26.95 -3.15
N SER A 81 10.80 27.41 -2.49
CA SER A 81 12.10 27.76 -3.07
C SER A 81 13.25 27.08 -2.30
N GLY A 82 14.47 27.25 -2.78
CA GLY A 82 15.67 26.69 -2.15
C GLY A 82 15.88 25.19 -2.41
N SER A 83 16.81 24.59 -1.66
CA SER A 83 17.26 23.20 -1.85
C SER A 83 16.19 22.15 -1.54
N LEU A 84 15.24 22.47 -0.66
CA LEU A 84 14.15 21.58 -0.26
C LEU A 84 12.92 21.65 -1.19
N ALA A 85 12.89 22.57 -2.17
CA ALA A 85 11.74 22.74 -3.06
C ALA A 85 11.40 21.46 -3.84
N THR A 86 12.42 20.72 -4.29
CA THR A 86 12.25 19.45 -5.02
C THR A 86 11.55 18.38 -4.18
N ALA A 87 11.91 18.29 -2.89
CA ALA A 87 11.28 17.34 -1.95
C ALA A 87 9.88 17.79 -1.50
N SER A 88 9.63 19.10 -1.50
CA SER A 88 8.37 19.71 -1.11
C SER A 88 7.29 19.66 -2.20
N ALA A 89 7.68 19.72 -3.47
CA ALA A 89 6.73 19.69 -4.58
C ALA A 89 5.78 18.48 -4.56
N PRO A 90 6.24 17.22 -4.36
CA PRO A 90 5.34 16.07 -4.18
C PRO A 90 4.37 16.24 -3.02
N VAL A 91 4.84 16.74 -1.86
CA VAL A 91 4.01 16.95 -0.66
C VAL A 91 2.91 17.97 -0.94
N ARG A 92 3.27 19.09 -1.59
CA ARG A 92 2.32 20.11 -2.04
C ARG A 92 1.27 19.51 -2.98
N ASP A 93 1.72 18.79 -4.01
CA ASP A 93 0.84 18.28 -5.05
C ASP A 93 -0.10 17.19 -4.51
N GLY A 94 0.36 16.36 -3.58
CA GLY A 94 -0.47 15.38 -2.87
C GLY A 94 -1.55 16.04 -2.01
N LEU A 95 -1.18 17.09 -1.26
CA LEU A 95 -2.13 17.88 -0.48
C LEU A 95 -3.18 18.51 -1.39
N LEU A 96 -2.76 19.09 -2.51
CA LEU A 96 -3.66 19.69 -3.50
C LEU A 96 -4.57 18.65 -4.16
N ALA A 97 -4.08 17.44 -4.42
CA ALA A 97 -4.91 16.36 -4.94
C ALA A 97 -6.06 16.03 -3.98
N GLY A 98 -5.79 15.95 -2.67
CA GLY A 98 -6.83 15.79 -1.65
C GLY A 98 -7.78 16.98 -1.57
N TYR A 99 -7.24 18.19 -1.65
CA TYR A 99 -8.03 19.43 -1.64
C TYR A 99 -9.00 19.52 -2.82
N TYR A 100 -8.56 19.18 -4.03
CA TYR A 100 -9.41 19.24 -5.23
C TYR A 100 -10.34 18.04 -5.38
N ALA A 101 -10.00 16.89 -4.78
CA ALA A 101 -10.90 15.72 -4.71
C ALA A 101 -12.05 15.92 -3.70
N GLU A 102 -11.91 16.84 -2.74
CA GLU A 102 -12.96 17.12 -1.76
C GLU A 102 -14.14 17.87 -2.40
N THR A 103 -15.32 17.26 -2.30
CA THR A 103 -16.57 17.78 -2.88
C THR A 103 -17.40 18.59 -1.89
N ARG A 104 -17.12 18.45 -0.59
CA ARG A 104 -17.76 19.22 0.49
C ARG A 104 -17.13 20.60 0.64
N ARG A 105 -17.49 21.34 1.69
CA ARG A 105 -16.89 22.65 1.99
C ARG A 105 -15.39 22.50 2.21
N ARG A 106 -14.60 23.27 1.47
CA ARG A 106 -13.14 23.32 1.58
C ARG A 106 -12.67 24.57 2.34
N PRO A 107 -11.52 24.53 3.03
CA PRO A 107 -10.90 25.75 3.57
C PRO A 107 -10.43 26.69 2.46
N GLU A 108 -10.31 27.97 2.76
CA GLU A 108 -9.48 28.89 1.97
C GLU A 108 -8.01 28.47 2.17
N LEU A 109 -7.33 28.10 1.09
CA LEU A 109 -5.97 27.58 1.14
C LEU A 109 -4.95 28.69 0.80
N ARG A 110 -3.96 28.89 1.67
CA ARG A 110 -2.86 29.85 1.44
C ARG A 110 -1.51 29.19 1.66
N PHE A 111 -0.62 29.29 0.68
CA PHE A 111 0.75 28.81 0.78
C PHE A 111 1.70 29.90 1.25
N PHE A 112 2.63 29.55 2.13
CA PHE A 112 3.69 30.41 2.62
C PHE A 112 5.03 29.72 2.41
N ASP A 113 5.92 30.36 1.64
CA ASP A 113 7.25 29.84 1.39
C ASP A 113 8.14 29.97 2.63
N THR A 114 8.67 28.86 3.10
CA THR A 114 9.61 28.79 4.23
C THR A 114 11.07 28.93 3.77
N ALA A 115 11.33 28.91 2.46
CA ALA A 115 12.65 28.88 1.83
C ALA A 115 13.57 27.73 2.30
N GLY A 116 13.04 26.76 3.05
CA GLY A 116 13.79 25.62 3.59
C GLY A 116 14.69 25.97 4.77
N THR A 117 14.40 27.05 5.50
CA THR A 117 15.27 27.55 6.59
C THR A 117 14.48 27.80 7.87
N ALA A 118 15.14 27.70 9.02
CA ALA A 118 14.55 28.01 10.33
C ALA A 118 13.98 29.45 10.39
N ALA A 119 14.72 30.43 9.86
CA ALA A 119 14.29 31.82 9.82
C ALA A 119 13.09 32.03 8.87
N GLY A 120 13.13 31.42 7.68
CA GLY A 120 12.04 31.49 6.72
C GLY A 120 10.77 30.78 7.21
N ALA A 121 10.88 29.65 7.91
CA ALA A 121 9.75 28.98 8.55
C ALA A 121 9.08 29.84 9.62
N ASN A 122 9.88 30.52 10.45
CA ASN A 122 9.38 31.48 11.42
C ASN A 122 8.65 32.65 10.74
N ALA A 123 9.28 33.27 9.74
CA ALA A 123 8.67 34.37 8.99
C ALA A 123 7.39 33.95 8.25
N ALA A 124 7.35 32.74 7.69
CA ALA A 124 6.18 32.16 7.04
C ALA A 124 5.04 31.92 8.04
N TYR A 125 5.35 31.46 9.26
CA TYR A 125 4.37 31.28 10.32
C TYR A 125 3.78 32.62 10.76
N ASP A 126 4.61 33.66 10.96
CA ASP A 126 4.14 35.00 11.32
C ASP A 126 3.22 35.59 10.23
N LYS A 127 3.57 35.38 8.95
CA LYS A 127 2.71 35.74 7.81
C LYS A 127 1.38 34.98 7.85
N ALA A 128 1.38 33.68 8.15
CA ALA A 128 0.15 32.90 8.27
C ALA A 128 -0.77 33.41 9.38
N VAL A 129 -0.20 33.69 10.56
CA VAL A 129 -0.94 34.28 11.69
C VAL A 129 -1.54 35.63 11.29
N SER A 130 -0.75 36.51 10.68
CA SER A 130 -1.22 37.83 10.22
C SER A 130 -2.30 37.76 9.13
N ALA A 131 -2.28 36.70 8.32
CA ALA A 131 -3.28 36.41 7.29
C ALA A 131 -4.62 35.88 7.86
N GLY A 132 -4.70 35.67 9.17
CA GLY A 132 -5.88 35.13 9.85
C GLY A 132 -6.10 33.64 9.60
N VAL A 133 -5.03 32.89 9.34
CA VAL A 133 -5.08 31.42 9.26
C VAL A 133 -5.50 30.85 10.62
N ASP A 134 -6.44 29.91 10.64
CA ASP A 134 -6.90 29.24 11.88
C ASP A 134 -6.32 27.82 12.04
N TYR A 135 -5.53 27.34 11.07
CA TYR A 135 -4.76 26.10 11.17
C TYR A 135 -3.59 26.08 10.20
N VAL A 136 -2.44 25.58 10.63
CA VAL A 136 -1.24 25.45 9.79
C VAL A 136 -0.89 23.98 9.55
N VAL A 137 -0.53 23.65 8.31
CA VAL A 137 0.11 22.39 7.91
C VAL A 137 1.52 22.71 7.42
N GLY A 138 2.52 21.99 7.92
CA GLY A 138 3.95 22.33 7.77
C GLY A 138 4.53 22.98 9.03
N PRO A 139 5.83 23.27 9.09
CA PRO A 139 6.82 23.15 8.00
C PRO A 139 7.30 21.71 7.76
N LEU A 140 8.17 21.51 6.77
CA LEU A 140 8.60 20.18 6.27
C LEU A 140 10.01 19.78 6.73
N GLY A 141 10.94 20.73 6.84
CA GLY A 141 12.31 20.48 7.29
C GLY A 141 12.40 20.30 8.80
N ARG A 142 13.32 19.45 9.28
CA ARG A 142 13.49 19.21 10.73
C ARG A 142 13.89 20.49 11.47
N ASP A 143 14.80 21.28 10.91
CA ASP A 143 15.23 22.55 11.50
C ASP A 143 14.11 23.60 11.50
N GLU A 144 13.27 23.58 10.45
CA GLU A 144 12.08 24.43 10.36
C GLU A 144 11.07 24.08 11.47
N VAL A 145 10.82 22.78 11.68
CA VAL A 145 9.93 22.29 12.74
C VAL A 145 10.48 22.64 14.11
N SER A 146 11.78 22.41 14.35
CA SER A 146 12.44 22.83 15.59
C SER A 146 12.28 24.33 15.85
N ALA A 147 12.48 25.16 14.83
CA ALA A 147 12.36 26.61 14.95
C ALA A 147 10.95 27.08 15.30
N VAL A 148 9.92 26.53 14.64
CA VAL A 148 8.52 26.86 14.93
C VAL A 148 8.12 26.36 16.32
N PHE A 149 8.49 25.13 16.69
CA PHE A 149 8.14 24.55 18.00
C PHE A 149 8.91 25.18 19.17
N ALA A 150 10.11 25.72 18.93
CA ALA A 150 10.89 26.43 19.94
C ALA A 150 10.19 27.70 20.48
N ARG A 151 9.20 28.25 19.75
CA ARG A 151 8.36 29.36 20.21
C ARG A 151 7.53 29.03 21.46
N GLY A 152 7.34 27.74 21.76
CA GLY A 152 6.62 27.28 22.93
C GLY A 152 5.11 27.40 22.78
N GLN A 153 4.57 28.61 22.79
CA GLN A 153 3.13 28.84 22.65
C GLN A 153 2.79 29.35 21.25
N LEU A 154 1.99 28.57 20.52
CA LEU A 154 1.62 28.87 19.15
C LEU A 154 0.16 29.38 19.12
N PRO A 155 -0.09 30.64 18.68
CA PRO A 155 -1.45 31.17 18.61
C PRO A 155 -2.32 30.47 17.57
N VAL A 156 -1.70 29.86 16.56
CA VAL A 156 -2.36 29.06 15.54
C VAL A 156 -1.80 27.64 15.63
N PRO A 157 -2.64 26.61 15.79
CA PRO A 157 -2.18 25.24 15.88
C PRO A 157 -1.48 24.76 14.59
N VAL A 158 -0.48 23.91 14.77
CA VAL A 158 0.40 23.43 13.69
C VAL A 158 0.38 21.90 13.58
N LEU A 159 0.13 21.38 12.38
CA LEU A 159 0.49 20.03 11.97
C LEU A 159 1.84 20.07 11.24
N ALA A 160 2.94 19.94 11.98
CA ALA A 160 4.27 19.89 11.41
C ALA A 160 4.43 18.63 10.55
N LEU A 161 5.07 18.76 9.39
CA LEU A 161 5.28 17.64 8.45
C LEU A 161 6.61 16.91 8.68
N ASN A 162 7.16 17.08 9.88
CA ASN A 162 8.34 16.39 10.35
C ASN A 162 8.39 16.39 11.88
N ARG A 163 9.45 15.79 12.43
CA ARG A 163 9.79 15.88 13.86
C ARG A 163 10.94 16.87 14.06
N PRO A 164 10.99 17.58 15.20
CA PRO A 164 12.11 18.45 15.50
C PRO A 164 13.41 17.65 15.67
N THR A 165 14.54 18.33 15.51
CA THR A 165 15.88 17.75 15.64
C THR A 165 16.17 17.22 17.05
N ASP A 166 15.63 17.87 18.08
CA ASP A 166 15.77 17.52 19.49
C ASP A 166 14.72 16.50 19.98
N ASN A 167 13.81 16.05 19.10
CA ASN A 167 12.67 15.19 19.43
C ASN A 167 11.78 15.73 20.58
N LYS A 168 11.77 17.04 20.81
CA LYS A 168 10.91 17.65 21.82
C LYS A 168 9.43 17.45 21.46
N ALA A 169 8.61 17.27 22.49
CA ALA A 169 7.17 17.14 22.31
C ALA A 169 6.60 18.41 21.64
N PRO A 170 5.62 18.27 20.71
CA PRO A 170 4.96 19.41 20.10
C PRO A 170 4.30 20.33 21.14
N PRO A 171 4.24 21.66 20.88
CA PRO A 171 3.41 22.59 21.62
C PRO A 171 1.95 22.12 21.75
N SER A 172 1.26 22.60 22.79
CA SER A 172 -0.17 22.32 22.97
C SER A 172 -0.97 22.70 21.72
N GLY A 173 -1.89 21.82 21.31
CA GLY A 173 -2.66 22.00 20.08
C GLY A 173 -1.88 21.79 18.78
N SER A 174 -0.62 21.35 18.83
CA SER A 174 0.20 21.05 17.65
C SER A 174 0.62 19.58 17.62
N ALA A 175 0.96 19.09 16.43
CA ALA A 175 1.38 17.70 16.20
C ALA A 175 2.55 17.64 15.23
N GLY A 176 3.33 16.56 15.33
CA GLY A 176 4.22 16.12 14.26
C GLY A 176 3.58 14.99 13.45
N PHE A 177 3.65 15.08 12.14
CA PHE A 177 3.28 14.05 11.18
C PHE A 177 4.47 13.84 10.25
N SER A 178 5.03 12.64 10.23
CA SER A 178 6.33 12.41 9.59
C SER A 178 6.43 11.00 9.03
N LEU A 179 7.23 10.82 7.99
CA LEU A 179 7.68 9.51 7.52
C LEU A 179 8.92 9.09 8.33
N ALA A 180 8.74 8.76 9.61
CA ALA A 180 9.86 8.56 10.51
C ALA A 180 10.48 7.15 10.39
N PRO A 181 11.81 7.01 10.45
CA PRO A 181 12.47 5.71 10.41
C PRO A 181 12.10 4.78 11.57
N GLU A 182 11.75 5.34 12.73
CA GLU A 182 11.28 4.55 13.87
C GLU A 182 10.01 3.77 13.54
N ASP A 183 9.13 4.37 12.73
CA ASP A 183 7.85 3.76 12.39
C ASP A 183 8.09 2.50 11.54
N ASP A 184 9.07 2.52 10.61
CA ASP A 184 9.48 1.33 9.85
C ASP A 184 10.01 0.21 10.76
N GLY A 185 10.83 0.56 11.75
CA GLY A 185 11.36 -0.40 12.72
C GLY A 185 10.26 -1.05 13.56
N ILE A 186 9.32 -0.24 14.06
CA ILE A 186 8.15 -0.72 14.82
C ILE A 186 7.28 -1.63 13.96
N MET A 187 7.00 -1.25 12.71
CA MET A 187 6.17 -2.04 11.80
C MET A 187 6.82 -3.36 11.42
N ALA A 188 8.12 -3.37 11.15
CA ALA A 188 8.85 -4.60 10.87
C ALA A 188 8.83 -5.56 12.07
N ALA A 189 8.98 -5.04 13.29
CA ALA A 189 8.90 -5.83 14.52
C ALA A 189 7.51 -6.47 14.69
N GLU A 190 6.43 -5.68 14.61
CA GLU A 190 5.06 -6.19 14.70
C GLU A 190 4.74 -7.21 13.60
N TYR A 191 5.21 -6.96 12.37
CA TYR A 191 5.04 -7.89 11.27
C TYR A 191 5.71 -9.24 11.54
N LEU A 192 6.98 -9.24 11.95
CA LEU A 192 7.71 -10.48 12.24
C LEU A 192 7.08 -11.26 13.40
N LEU A 193 6.66 -10.57 14.47
CA LEU A 193 5.96 -11.18 15.59
C LEU A 193 4.61 -11.79 15.18
N SER A 194 3.86 -11.12 14.29
CA SER A 194 2.60 -11.65 13.76
C SER A 194 2.77 -12.91 12.89
N ARG A 195 4.01 -13.17 12.43
CA ARG A 195 4.40 -14.38 11.69
C ARG A 195 5.15 -15.37 12.58
N GLU A 196 5.06 -15.21 13.89
CA GLU A 196 5.70 -16.07 14.91
C GLU A 196 7.23 -16.16 14.78
N ARG A 197 7.85 -15.17 14.12
CA ARG A 197 9.31 -15.06 14.05
C ARG A 197 9.78 -14.39 15.32
N ARG A 198 10.46 -15.13 16.19
CA ARG A 198 10.86 -14.66 17.53
C ARG A 198 12.36 -14.45 17.67
N ASN A 199 13.18 -14.99 16.78
CA ASN A 199 14.62 -14.79 16.77
C ASN A 199 15.07 -14.11 15.47
N VAL A 200 15.49 -12.84 15.52
CA VAL A 200 15.72 -12.03 14.31
C VAL A 200 17.17 -11.54 14.24
N LEU A 201 17.82 -11.73 13.09
CA LEU A 201 19.06 -11.06 12.74
C LEU A 201 18.76 -9.65 12.22
N ILE A 202 19.49 -8.64 12.70
CA ILE A 202 19.42 -7.28 12.15
C ILE A 202 20.63 -7.04 11.25
N VAL A 203 20.42 -6.53 10.05
CA VAL A 203 21.48 -5.99 9.19
C VAL A 203 21.13 -4.54 8.89
N GLY A 204 22.03 -3.60 9.18
CA GLY A 204 21.73 -2.19 9.02
C GLY A 204 22.95 -1.30 8.90
N THR A 205 22.73 -0.04 8.54
CA THR A 205 23.76 0.99 8.43
C THR A 205 24.01 1.70 9.76
N SER A 206 25.20 2.29 9.90
CA SER A 206 25.61 3.06 11.10
C SER A 206 25.29 4.56 11.03
N ASP A 207 24.57 5.01 10.00
CA ASP A 207 24.06 6.38 9.89
C ASP A 207 22.90 6.64 10.88
N ASP A 208 22.53 7.91 11.08
CA ASP A 208 21.46 8.29 12.04
C ASP A 208 20.14 7.57 11.73
N ASN A 209 19.80 7.47 10.43
CA ASN A 209 18.60 6.81 9.96
C ASN A 209 18.58 5.32 10.31
N GLY A 210 19.66 4.59 10.00
CA GLY A 210 19.82 3.18 10.36
C GLY A 210 19.76 2.96 11.87
N LYS A 211 20.50 3.77 12.65
CA LYS A 211 20.52 3.69 14.12
C LYS A 211 19.13 3.85 14.74
N ARG A 212 18.38 4.85 14.32
CA ARG A 212 17.02 5.12 14.83
C ARG A 212 16.03 4.01 14.47
N THR A 213 16.09 3.53 13.23
CA THR A 213 15.28 2.37 12.77
C THR A 213 15.58 1.12 13.60
N ILE A 214 16.87 0.77 13.75
CA ILE A 214 17.32 -0.42 14.48
C ILE A 214 16.93 -0.34 15.96
N LYS A 215 17.10 0.84 16.58
CA LYS A 215 16.70 1.05 17.97
C LYS A 215 15.21 0.83 18.15
N ALA A 216 14.38 1.48 17.33
CA ALA A 216 12.92 1.34 17.42
C ALA A 216 12.45 -0.10 17.17
N PHE A 217 13.05 -0.79 16.21
CA PHE A 217 12.82 -2.22 15.99
C PHE A 217 13.16 -3.04 17.24
N ARG A 218 14.39 -2.89 17.78
CA ARG A 218 14.88 -3.67 18.92
C ARG A 218 14.01 -3.46 20.15
N ASP A 219 13.70 -2.20 20.48
CA ASP A 219 12.87 -1.84 21.63
C ASP A 219 11.49 -2.50 21.50
N ARG A 220 10.83 -2.33 20.35
CA ARG A 220 9.48 -2.86 20.12
C ARG A 220 9.45 -4.39 20.07
N PHE A 221 10.43 -5.00 19.40
CA PHE A 221 10.50 -6.44 19.24
C PHE A 221 10.73 -7.15 20.58
N THR A 222 11.62 -6.60 21.41
CA THR A 222 11.93 -7.12 22.75
C THR A 222 10.76 -6.91 23.72
N GLU A 223 10.14 -5.72 23.72
CA GLU A 223 8.94 -5.40 24.52
C GLU A 223 7.83 -6.44 24.30
N ARG A 224 7.72 -6.98 23.08
CA ARG A 224 6.68 -7.93 22.68
C ARG A 224 7.13 -9.40 22.70
N GLY A 225 8.24 -9.69 23.37
CA GLY A 225 8.74 -11.05 23.63
C GLY A 225 9.50 -11.69 22.47
N GLY A 226 10.03 -10.89 21.55
CA GLY A 226 11.02 -11.32 20.56
C GLY A 226 12.45 -11.16 21.08
N SER A 227 13.40 -11.84 20.44
CA SER A 227 14.84 -11.79 20.72
C SER A 227 15.64 -11.43 19.47
N VAL A 228 16.64 -10.58 19.63
CA VAL A 228 17.56 -10.21 18.54
C VAL A 228 18.75 -11.17 18.56
N ALA A 229 18.88 -12.00 17.53
CA ALA A 229 19.96 -12.99 17.39
C ALA A 229 21.35 -12.32 17.33
N GLY A 230 21.40 -11.14 16.73
CA GLY A 230 22.59 -10.34 16.54
C GLY A 230 22.34 -9.14 15.64
N SER A 231 23.37 -8.33 15.43
CA SER A 231 23.32 -7.18 14.54
C SER A 231 24.61 -7.08 13.73
N ILE A 232 24.49 -6.94 12.41
CA ILE A 232 25.61 -6.71 11.49
C ILE A 232 25.50 -5.28 10.97
N SER A 233 26.55 -4.49 11.21
CA SER A 233 26.69 -3.15 10.64
C SER A 233 27.34 -3.25 9.27
N VAL A 234 26.77 -2.60 8.27
CA VAL A 234 27.29 -2.57 6.89
C VAL A 234 27.50 -1.15 6.40
N ALA A 235 28.46 -0.97 5.49
CA ALA A 235 28.63 0.27 4.74
C ALA A 235 27.54 0.43 3.66
N GLU A 236 27.43 1.63 3.08
CA GLU A 236 26.46 1.89 2.01
C GLU A 236 26.69 0.99 0.78
N VAL A 237 27.96 0.73 0.45
CA VAL A 237 28.38 -0.33 -0.46
C VAL A 237 28.93 -1.47 0.40
N PRO A 238 28.14 -2.52 0.64
CA PRO A 238 28.55 -3.60 1.52
C PRO A 238 29.59 -4.50 0.81
N GLY A 239 30.60 -4.94 1.54
CA GLY A 239 31.48 -6.03 1.11
C GLY A 239 30.81 -7.40 1.21
N ASP A 240 31.60 -8.47 1.13
CA ASP A 240 31.12 -9.82 1.42
C ASP A 240 30.96 -10.02 2.93
N ILE A 241 29.72 -10.20 3.37
CA ILE A 241 29.35 -10.50 4.75
C ILE A 241 28.81 -11.94 4.91
N GLY A 242 28.93 -12.79 3.88
CA GLY A 242 28.37 -14.15 3.88
C GLY A 242 28.87 -15.01 5.04
N ALA A 243 30.15 -14.89 5.42
CA ALA A 243 30.69 -15.56 6.60
C ALA A 243 30.00 -15.10 7.90
N GLN A 244 29.78 -13.79 8.05
CA GLN A 244 29.09 -13.23 9.22
C GLN A 244 27.62 -13.67 9.25
N LEU A 245 26.95 -13.70 8.10
CA LEU A 245 25.56 -14.16 8.00
C LEU A 245 25.40 -15.62 8.44
N ARG A 246 26.34 -16.50 8.07
CA ARG A 246 26.30 -17.92 8.47
C ARG A 246 26.38 -18.14 9.98
N ASN A 247 27.05 -17.24 10.72
CA ASN A 247 27.10 -17.30 12.19
C ASN A 247 25.71 -17.14 12.84
N TYR A 248 24.75 -16.56 12.12
CA TYR A 248 23.38 -16.35 12.58
C TYR A 248 22.38 -17.28 11.88
N GLY A 249 22.84 -18.45 11.42
CA GLY A 249 22.01 -19.46 10.77
C GLY A 249 20.84 -19.99 11.62
N ALA A 250 20.84 -19.76 12.94
CA ALA A 250 19.73 -20.11 13.84
C ALA A 250 18.61 -19.05 13.92
N ALA A 251 18.79 -17.85 13.34
CA ALA A 251 17.72 -16.85 13.32
C ALA A 251 16.56 -17.29 12.43
N ASP A 252 15.32 -16.98 12.81
CA ASP A 252 14.09 -17.32 12.06
C ASP A 252 13.86 -16.37 10.88
N ALA A 253 14.43 -15.16 10.98
CA ALA A 253 14.22 -14.06 10.05
C ALA A 253 15.40 -13.08 10.06
N VAL A 254 15.42 -12.22 9.05
CA VAL A 254 16.34 -11.08 8.96
C VAL A 254 15.55 -9.78 8.74
N PHE A 255 15.91 -8.76 9.52
CA PHE A 255 15.45 -7.39 9.34
C PHE A 255 16.56 -6.54 8.70
N LEU A 256 16.23 -5.88 7.60
CA LEU A 256 17.11 -5.08 6.75
C LEU A 256 16.84 -3.59 6.96
N ALA A 257 17.56 -2.98 7.89
CA ALA A 257 17.59 -1.55 8.16
C ALA A 257 18.59 -0.82 7.23
N VAL A 258 18.42 -1.00 5.92
CA VAL A 258 19.29 -0.46 4.86
C VAL A 258 18.46 0.17 3.72
N ARG A 259 19.12 0.96 2.85
CA ARG A 259 18.51 1.55 1.64
C ARG A 259 18.53 0.56 0.47
N GLY A 260 17.76 0.85 -0.58
CA GLY A 260 17.60 -0.05 -1.72
C GLY A 260 18.89 -0.50 -2.40
N ASN A 261 19.85 0.40 -2.66
CA ASN A 261 21.13 0.01 -3.30
C ASN A 261 21.91 -1.00 -2.44
N THR A 262 22.02 -0.75 -1.13
CA THR A 262 22.64 -1.65 -0.17
C THR A 262 21.85 -2.97 -0.07
N ALA A 263 20.52 -2.91 -0.04
CA ALA A 263 19.67 -4.09 0.01
C ALA A 263 19.87 -5.01 -1.21
N ARG A 264 19.95 -4.43 -2.42
CA ARG A 264 20.19 -5.19 -3.67
C ARG A 264 21.54 -5.91 -3.63
N ALA A 265 22.57 -5.28 -3.07
CA ALA A 265 23.89 -5.90 -2.90
C ALA A 265 23.90 -7.02 -1.84
N LEU A 266 23.07 -6.90 -0.79
CA LEU A 266 22.97 -7.90 0.29
C LEU A 266 22.07 -9.09 -0.07
N ALA A 267 21.06 -8.89 -0.90
CA ALA A 267 20.07 -9.92 -1.22
C ALA A 267 20.65 -11.26 -1.73
N PRO A 268 21.60 -11.29 -2.69
CA PRO A 268 22.22 -12.56 -3.10
C PRO A 268 23.03 -13.21 -1.97
N GLN A 269 23.71 -12.41 -1.13
CA GLN A 269 24.49 -12.93 0.00
C GLN A 269 23.59 -13.58 1.06
N LEU A 270 22.42 -12.98 1.35
CA LEU A 270 21.41 -13.57 2.22
C LEU A 270 20.90 -14.90 1.68
N ALA A 271 20.58 -14.96 0.38
CA ALA A 271 20.08 -16.17 -0.24
C ALA A 271 21.10 -17.32 -0.12
N LEU A 272 22.37 -17.06 -0.41
CA LEU A 272 23.47 -18.03 -0.33
C LEU A 272 23.86 -18.41 1.11
N SER A 273 23.54 -17.56 2.09
CA SER A 273 23.91 -17.78 3.51
C SER A 273 22.79 -18.39 4.36
N GLY A 274 21.80 -19.04 3.72
CA GLY A 274 20.74 -19.76 4.42
C GLY A 274 19.53 -18.92 4.83
N PHE A 275 19.39 -17.70 4.32
CA PHE A 275 18.22 -16.85 4.56
C PHE A 275 17.19 -16.87 3.41
N ALA A 276 17.42 -17.63 2.34
CA ALA A 276 16.48 -17.74 1.21
C ALA A 276 15.08 -18.22 1.62
N GLY A 277 15.00 -19.23 2.50
CA GLY A 277 13.74 -19.77 3.01
C GLY A 277 13.21 -19.09 4.28
N LYS A 278 13.89 -18.04 4.76
CA LYS A 278 13.53 -17.33 5.99
C LYS A 278 12.76 -16.06 5.69
N SER A 279 12.05 -15.54 6.70
CA SER A 279 11.37 -14.26 6.54
C SER A 279 12.41 -13.14 6.40
N ARG A 280 12.32 -12.36 5.32
CA ARG A 280 13.20 -11.22 5.05
C ARG A 280 12.33 -9.96 5.04
N VAL A 281 12.62 -9.02 5.91
CA VAL A 281 11.84 -7.80 6.08
C VAL A 281 12.74 -6.59 5.95
N GLY A 282 12.37 -5.60 5.15
CA GLY A 282 13.11 -4.36 4.96
C GLY A 282 12.36 -3.13 5.48
N THR A 283 13.02 -1.99 5.37
CA THR A 283 12.40 -0.68 5.60
C THR A 283 11.64 -0.24 4.36
N SER A 284 10.86 0.82 4.51
CA SER A 284 10.14 1.39 3.39
C SER A 284 11.03 2.05 2.32
N GLN A 285 12.33 2.21 2.60
CA GLN A 285 13.33 2.68 1.64
C GLN A 285 13.91 1.53 0.80
N LEU A 286 13.38 0.31 0.93
CA LEU A 286 13.87 -0.87 0.21
C LEU A 286 13.85 -0.68 -1.33
N VAL A 287 12.78 -0.07 -1.85
CA VAL A 287 12.64 0.20 -3.30
C VAL A 287 13.09 1.60 -3.69
N ALA A 288 13.61 2.40 -2.76
CA ALA A 288 14.19 3.69 -3.09
C ALA A 288 15.53 3.48 -3.83
N GLY A 289 15.66 4.01 -5.05
CA GLY A 289 16.90 3.86 -5.83
C GLY A 289 16.72 4.04 -7.33
N THR A 290 17.31 3.12 -8.10
CA THR A 290 17.59 3.24 -9.54
C THR A 290 16.37 3.49 -10.43
N GLY A 291 15.14 3.24 -9.92
CA GLY A 291 13.90 3.36 -10.68
C GLY A 291 13.79 2.32 -11.80
N LYS A 292 14.72 1.35 -11.81
CA LYS A 292 14.76 0.24 -12.75
C LYS A 292 14.16 -0.98 -12.09
N VAL A 293 13.09 -1.46 -12.68
CA VAL A 293 12.32 -2.59 -12.19
C VAL A 293 13.16 -3.87 -12.23
N GLU A 294 14.09 -3.98 -13.18
CA GLU A 294 14.98 -5.13 -13.35
C GLU A 294 15.95 -5.28 -12.17
N ASP A 295 16.42 -4.16 -11.62
CA ASP A 295 17.34 -4.15 -10.47
C ASP A 295 16.62 -4.60 -9.19
N ASP A 296 15.31 -4.33 -9.09
CA ASP A 296 14.48 -4.70 -7.93
C ASP A 296 14.14 -6.20 -7.90
N LEU A 297 14.40 -6.97 -8.97
CA LEU A 297 14.28 -8.43 -8.96
C LEU A 297 15.18 -9.08 -7.90
N ALA A 298 16.33 -8.48 -7.60
CA ALA A 298 17.20 -8.96 -6.54
C ALA A 298 16.53 -8.90 -5.16
N LEU A 299 15.53 -8.02 -4.98
CA LEU A 299 14.81 -7.81 -3.71
C LEU A 299 13.61 -8.76 -3.54
N ASP A 300 13.40 -9.70 -4.46
CA ASP A 300 12.24 -10.60 -4.44
C ASP A 300 12.19 -11.44 -3.15
N GLY A 301 10.99 -11.51 -2.58
CA GLY A 301 10.70 -12.13 -1.30
C GLY A 301 11.19 -11.35 -0.06
N ILE A 302 11.60 -10.08 -0.20
CA ILE A 302 11.79 -9.16 0.93
C ILE A 302 10.52 -8.32 1.10
N ILE A 303 9.98 -8.33 2.31
CA ILE A 303 8.72 -7.69 2.67
C ILE A 303 9.01 -6.32 3.30
N TYR A 304 8.25 -5.27 2.97
CA TYR A 304 8.51 -3.93 3.52
C TYR A 304 7.24 -3.10 3.69
N PRO A 305 7.22 -2.12 4.61
CA PRO A 305 6.09 -1.21 4.75
C PRO A 305 6.03 -0.23 3.57
N SER A 306 4.83 0.02 3.06
CA SER A 306 4.58 1.03 2.02
C SER A 306 3.22 1.71 2.22
N GLU A 307 3.01 2.79 1.49
CA GLU A 307 1.79 3.58 1.52
C GLU A 307 0.66 2.80 0.87
N THR A 308 -0.54 2.91 1.42
CA THR A 308 -1.71 2.24 0.85
C THR A 308 -1.97 2.71 -0.59
N TRP A 309 -1.73 3.99 -0.90
CA TRP A 309 -1.97 4.52 -2.24
C TRP A 309 -1.08 3.90 -3.32
N THR A 310 0.20 3.69 -3.03
CA THR A 310 1.14 3.08 -3.99
C THR A 310 0.92 1.58 -4.11
N ALA A 311 0.54 0.91 -3.02
CA ALA A 311 0.38 -0.55 -2.98
C ALA A 311 -1.02 -1.04 -3.43
N LEU A 312 -2.09 -0.39 -3.00
CA LEU A 312 -3.48 -0.85 -3.16
C LEU A 312 -4.41 0.21 -3.75
N GLY A 313 -3.96 1.45 -3.88
CA GLY A 313 -4.80 2.60 -4.19
C GLY A 313 -5.60 3.08 -2.97
N VAL A 314 -6.17 4.28 -3.06
CA VAL A 314 -7.05 4.84 -2.03
C VAL A 314 -8.27 5.47 -2.67
N SER A 315 -9.42 5.40 -1.99
CA SER A 315 -10.62 6.09 -2.44
C SER A 315 -10.37 7.59 -2.57
N GLY A 316 -10.84 8.17 -3.68
CA GLY A 316 -10.68 9.60 -3.97
C GLY A 316 -9.39 9.96 -4.72
N LEU A 317 -8.46 9.03 -4.93
CA LEU A 317 -7.31 9.22 -5.81
C LEU A 317 -7.30 8.21 -6.97
N PRO A 318 -6.91 8.63 -8.18
CA PRO A 318 -6.56 7.69 -9.24
C PRO A 318 -5.40 6.78 -8.82
N ALA A 319 -5.23 5.67 -9.56
CA ALA A 319 -4.11 4.76 -9.35
C ALA A 319 -2.77 5.50 -9.41
N SER A 320 -1.82 5.11 -8.55
CA SER A 320 -0.50 5.74 -8.47
C SER A 320 0.23 5.78 -9.81
N THR A 321 0.11 4.71 -10.62
CA THR A 321 0.65 4.63 -11.99
C THR A 321 0.04 5.64 -12.94
N GLN A 322 -1.28 5.89 -12.83
CA GLN A 322 -1.98 6.88 -13.63
C GLN A 322 -1.53 8.29 -13.25
N VAL A 323 -1.49 8.61 -11.95
CA VAL A 323 -1.04 9.94 -11.48
C VAL A 323 0.43 10.15 -11.87
N ALA A 324 1.28 9.14 -11.71
CA ALA A 324 2.67 9.18 -12.13
C ALA A 324 2.81 9.45 -13.64
N SER A 325 1.89 8.99 -14.49
CA SER A 325 1.98 9.27 -15.93
C SER A 325 1.85 10.76 -16.26
N THR A 326 1.00 11.49 -15.53
CA THR A 326 0.70 12.91 -15.78
C THR A 326 1.47 13.88 -14.91
N LEU A 327 1.88 13.45 -13.70
CA LEU A 327 2.46 14.31 -12.68
C LEU A 327 3.86 13.82 -12.27
N PRO A 328 4.93 14.50 -12.69
CA PRO A 328 6.30 14.09 -12.38
C PRO A 328 6.61 13.99 -10.88
N SER A 329 6.01 14.86 -10.05
CA SER A 329 6.20 14.86 -8.59
C SER A 329 5.61 13.64 -7.90
N ALA A 330 4.74 12.87 -8.58
CA ALA A 330 4.17 11.62 -8.08
C ALA A 330 4.94 10.36 -8.55
N ARG A 331 6.09 10.51 -9.20
CA ARG A 331 6.90 9.38 -9.71
C ARG A 331 7.97 8.96 -8.71
N GLY A 332 8.34 7.67 -8.75
CA GLY A 332 9.51 7.14 -8.03
C GLY A 332 9.52 7.53 -6.55
N PRO A 333 10.64 8.06 -6.02
CA PRO A 333 10.73 8.51 -4.62
C PRO A 333 9.71 9.60 -4.25
N GLY A 334 9.24 10.39 -5.23
CA GLY A 334 8.22 11.42 -5.02
C GLY A 334 6.84 10.85 -4.71
N ALA A 335 6.50 9.64 -5.17
CA ALA A 335 5.20 9.01 -4.94
C ALA A 335 4.85 8.88 -3.45
N ARG A 336 5.84 8.51 -2.62
CA ARG A 336 5.69 8.44 -1.18
C ARG A 336 5.41 9.81 -0.56
N LEU A 337 6.16 10.83 -0.97
CA LEU A 337 5.97 12.20 -0.49
C LEU A 337 4.63 12.78 -0.95
N PHE A 338 4.16 12.39 -2.13
CA PHE A 338 2.81 12.70 -2.62
C PHE A 338 1.74 12.06 -1.74
N ALA A 339 1.82 10.77 -1.47
CA ALA A 339 0.89 10.09 -0.57
C ALA A 339 0.87 10.74 0.83
N PHE A 340 2.05 11.07 1.35
CA PHE A 340 2.21 11.77 2.61
C PHE A 340 1.55 13.15 2.61
N GLY A 341 1.71 13.93 1.53
CA GLY A 341 1.02 15.21 1.36
C GLY A 341 -0.50 15.08 1.33
N TYR A 342 -1.02 14.07 0.63
CA TYR A 342 -2.45 13.76 0.58
C TYR A 342 -3.01 13.45 1.98
N ASP A 343 -2.32 12.59 2.74
CA ASP A 343 -2.69 12.25 4.11
C ASP A 343 -2.61 13.45 5.06
N ALA A 344 -1.61 14.32 4.90
CA ALA A 344 -1.46 15.54 5.69
C ALA A 344 -2.62 16.52 5.47
N GLY A 345 -3.02 16.75 4.22
CA GLY A 345 -4.17 17.61 3.90
C GLY A 345 -5.46 17.07 4.51
N ARG A 346 -5.73 15.77 4.35
CA ARG A 346 -6.89 15.10 4.92
C ARG A 346 -6.90 15.16 6.45
N SER A 347 -5.73 15.01 7.09
CA SER A 347 -5.59 15.09 8.54
C SER A 347 -6.06 16.46 9.04
N ALA A 348 -5.73 17.56 8.35
CA ALA A 348 -6.18 18.90 8.70
C ALA A 348 -7.72 19.07 8.73
N HIS A 349 -8.47 18.22 8.01
CA HIS A 349 -9.93 18.30 7.91
C HIS A 349 -10.70 17.39 8.87
N ILE A 350 -10.08 16.30 9.34
CA ILE A 350 -10.75 15.19 10.03
C ILE A 350 -10.55 15.23 11.55
N TRP A 351 -9.84 16.20 12.13
CA TRP A 351 -9.49 16.26 13.56
C TRP A 351 -10.70 16.06 14.52
N LYS A 352 -10.94 14.79 14.85
CA LYS A 352 -11.73 14.26 15.95
C LYS A 352 -10.77 13.48 16.86
N ASN A 353 -10.41 14.09 17.99
CA ASN A 353 -9.95 13.48 19.25
C ASN A 353 -8.99 12.27 19.15
N SER A 354 -8.04 12.25 18.21
CA SER A 354 -6.97 11.23 18.15
C SER A 354 -5.78 11.77 17.34
N PRO A 355 -4.53 11.40 17.66
CA PRO A 355 -3.36 11.81 16.90
C PRO A 355 -3.44 11.32 15.43
N PRO A 356 -2.91 12.09 14.46
CA PRO A 356 -2.85 11.69 13.07
C PRO A 356 -1.91 10.49 12.95
N VAL A 357 -2.47 9.33 12.60
CA VAL A 357 -1.71 8.17 12.17
C VAL A 357 -1.74 8.17 10.65
N PRO A 358 -0.60 8.06 9.94
CA PRO A 358 -0.58 7.92 8.48
C PRO A 358 -1.55 6.80 8.08
N THR A 359 -2.25 6.96 6.95
CA THR A 359 -3.32 6.04 6.58
C THR A 359 -2.75 4.63 6.44
N ALA A 360 -2.96 3.82 7.48
CA ALA A 360 -2.53 2.43 7.69
C ALA A 360 -1.52 1.96 6.65
N ALA A 361 -0.22 2.09 6.95
CA ALA A 361 0.82 1.43 6.18
C ALA A 361 0.41 -0.04 5.94
N CYS A 362 0.28 -0.39 4.67
CA CYS A 362 0.08 -1.76 4.27
C CYS A 362 1.48 -2.37 4.12
N VAL A 363 1.63 -3.60 4.58
CA VAL A 363 2.82 -4.37 4.25
C VAL A 363 2.69 -4.71 2.77
N ALA A 364 3.58 -4.15 1.94
CA ALA A 364 3.55 -4.42 0.51
C ALA A 364 3.94 -5.90 0.27
N PRO A 365 3.23 -6.63 -0.63
CA PRO A 365 3.74 -7.89 -1.14
C PRO A 365 5.10 -7.67 -1.84
N PRO A 366 5.92 -8.72 -2.03
CA PRO A 366 7.26 -8.59 -2.62
C PRO A 366 7.23 -7.79 -3.93
N ALA A 367 8.26 -6.96 -4.13
CA ALA A 367 8.37 -6.06 -5.27
C ALA A 367 8.11 -6.82 -6.59
N ARG A 368 7.00 -6.51 -7.26
CA ARG A 368 6.68 -7.09 -8.56
C ARG A 368 6.84 -6.09 -9.69
N CYS A 369 7.51 -6.59 -10.71
CA CYS A 369 7.62 -6.02 -12.04
C CYS A 369 6.28 -5.55 -12.60
N ILE A 370 6.15 -4.24 -12.84
CA ILE A 370 5.19 -3.68 -13.80
C ILE A 370 6.00 -3.27 -15.03
N TRP A 371 5.90 -4.07 -16.09
CA TRP A 371 6.30 -3.65 -17.42
C TRP A 371 5.27 -2.63 -17.94
N MET A 372 5.69 -1.38 -18.15
CA MET A 372 5.06 -0.49 -19.14
C MET A 372 6.14 0.04 -20.07
N ALA A 373 6.17 -0.51 -21.28
CA ALA A 373 6.88 0.08 -22.40
C ALA A 373 6.26 1.44 -22.71
N SER A 374 7.05 2.50 -22.59
CA SER A 374 6.75 3.82 -23.09
C SER A 374 6.84 3.82 -24.62
N ALA A 375 5.83 4.32 -25.30
CA ALA A 375 5.93 4.73 -26.70
C ALA A 375 5.16 6.04 -26.87
N THR A 376 5.91 7.14 -26.96
CA THR A 376 5.41 8.46 -27.36
C THR A 376 5.52 8.58 -28.89
N CYS A 377 4.55 9.28 -29.49
CA CYS A 377 4.58 9.94 -30.80
C CYS A 377 4.50 9.07 -32.08
N CYS A 378 3.32 9.01 -32.69
CA CYS A 378 3.00 9.72 -33.95
C CYS A 378 1.50 9.65 -34.25
N ALA A 379 0.92 10.79 -34.63
CA ALA A 379 -0.47 10.95 -35.05
C ALA A 379 -0.71 10.47 -36.50
N PRO A 380 -1.96 10.21 -36.93
CA PRO A 380 -2.29 9.53 -38.18
C PRO A 380 -2.66 10.50 -39.32
N ARG A 381 -2.39 10.15 -40.60
CA ARG A 381 -3.09 10.64 -41.82
C ARG A 381 -2.90 9.68 -43.03
N PRO A 382 -3.76 9.76 -44.09
CA PRO A 382 -4.35 8.57 -44.76
C PRO A 382 -4.04 8.35 -46.27
N GLY A 383 -4.10 7.07 -46.72
CA GLY A 383 -4.42 6.48 -48.07
C GLY A 383 -3.62 6.87 -49.33
N PRO A 384 -3.85 6.27 -50.52
CA PRO A 384 -3.98 4.84 -50.97
C PRO A 384 -3.07 4.58 -52.24
N PRO A 385 -3.41 3.72 -53.24
CA PRO A 385 -3.43 2.24 -53.31
C PRO A 385 -2.42 1.65 -54.34
N SER A 386 -2.16 0.33 -54.34
CA SER A 386 -1.96 -0.43 -55.59
C SER A 386 -2.15 -1.95 -55.45
N THR A 387 -2.92 -2.47 -56.40
CA THR A 387 -3.12 -3.84 -56.88
C THR A 387 -1.80 -4.59 -57.13
N VAL A 388 -1.73 -5.92 -56.99
CA VAL A 388 -1.84 -6.87 -58.13
C VAL A 388 -2.02 -8.32 -57.63
N ALA A 389 -3.06 -8.96 -58.21
CA ALA A 389 -3.25 -10.36 -58.63
C ALA A 389 -2.86 -11.56 -57.74
N ALA A 390 -3.90 -12.36 -57.50
CA ALA A 390 -3.87 -13.74 -57.09
C ALA A 390 -3.11 -14.67 -58.06
N ARG A 391 -2.41 -15.66 -57.50
CA ARG A 391 -2.25 -16.99 -58.11
C ARG A 391 -2.43 -18.06 -57.05
N CYS A 392 -3.47 -18.87 -57.23
CA CYS A 392 -3.69 -20.13 -56.53
C CYS A 392 -2.58 -21.12 -56.88
N ARG A 393 -1.98 -21.74 -55.86
CA ARG A 393 -1.41 -23.09 -55.95
C ARG A 393 -1.98 -23.93 -54.81
N SER A 394 -2.53 -25.07 -55.17
CA SER A 394 -3.05 -26.11 -54.29
C SER A 394 -1.95 -26.69 -53.41
N PRO A 395 -2.25 -27.17 -52.19
CA PRO A 395 -1.26 -27.61 -51.22
C PRO A 395 -0.90 -29.09 -51.45
N THR A 396 0.39 -29.38 -51.54
CA THR A 396 0.91 -30.73 -51.32
C THR A 396 1.09 -30.97 -49.83
N ALA A 397 0.50 -32.06 -49.36
CA ALA A 397 0.46 -32.57 -48.00
C ALA A 397 1.77 -32.45 -47.21
N VAL A 398 1.79 -31.56 -46.22
CA VAL A 398 2.46 -31.68 -44.90
C VAL A 398 2.06 -30.47 -44.05
N ASP A 399 0.82 -30.43 -43.54
CA ASP A 399 0.42 -29.50 -42.48
C ASP A 399 -0.92 -29.95 -41.85
N ALA A 400 -0.86 -30.89 -40.89
CA ALA A 400 -2.03 -31.37 -40.17
C ALA A 400 -1.76 -31.58 -38.66
N MET A 401 -1.04 -30.66 -38.00
CA MET A 401 -0.78 -30.73 -36.54
C MET A 401 -0.99 -29.46 -35.68
N PRO A 402 -1.59 -28.34 -36.15
CA PRO A 402 -2.14 -27.32 -35.22
C PRO A 402 -3.63 -27.52 -34.85
N ALA A 403 -4.46 -27.99 -35.79
CA ALA A 403 -5.92 -27.98 -35.66
C ALA A 403 -6.48 -28.97 -34.61
N ALA A 404 -5.93 -30.17 -34.53
CA ALA A 404 -6.40 -31.22 -33.62
C ALA A 404 -6.16 -30.89 -32.14
N ARG A 405 -5.06 -30.19 -31.83
CA ARG A 405 -4.74 -29.75 -30.45
C ARG A 405 -5.67 -28.64 -29.98
N GLN A 406 -5.99 -27.70 -30.87
CA GLN A 406 -6.87 -26.58 -30.56
C GLN A 406 -8.33 -27.02 -30.41
N GLN A 407 -8.81 -27.93 -31.26
CA GLN A 407 -10.14 -28.54 -31.15
C GLN A 407 -10.30 -29.33 -29.84
N ARG A 408 -9.25 -30.06 -29.41
CA ARG A 408 -9.25 -30.79 -28.14
C ARG A 408 -9.28 -29.86 -26.93
N GLY A 409 -8.54 -28.75 -26.96
CA GLY A 409 -8.58 -27.74 -25.90
C GLY A 409 -9.97 -27.14 -25.73
N ALA A 410 -10.59 -26.72 -26.84
CA ALA A 410 -11.95 -26.18 -26.84
C ALA A 410 -13.00 -27.20 -26.34
N ALA A 411 -12.87 -28.48 -26.70
CA ALA A 411 -13.77 -29.52 -26.22
C ALA A 411 -13.66 -29.74 -24.70
N VAL A 412 -12.44 -29.66 -24.15
CA VAL A 412 -12.18 -29.80 -22.72
C VAL A 412 -12.70 -28.58 -21.95
N GLU A 413 -12.50 -27.37 -22.44
CA GLU A 413 -13.08 -26.15 -21.87
C GLU A 413 -14.61 -26.19 -21.86
N ALA A 414 -15.23 -26.66 -22.95
CA ALA A 414 -16.68 -26.81 -23.04
C ALA A 414 -17.23 -27.82 -22.02
N ALA A 415 -16.54 -28.95 -21.85
CA ALA A 415 -16.90 -29.95 -20.84
C ALA A 415 -16.72 -29.41 -19.40
N ALA A 416 -15.64 -28.68 -19.14
CA ALA A 416 -15.41 -28.01 -17.85
C ALA A 416 -16.50 -26.98 -17.54
N ARG A 417 -16.88 -26.16 -18.51
CA ARG A 417 -18.00 -25.23 -18.38
C ARG A 417 -19.30 -25.96 -18.03
N ALA A 418 -19.64 -27.02 -18.76
CA ALA A 418 -20.87 -27.78 -18.53
C ALA A 418 -20.90 -28.39 -17.12
N LEU A 419 -19.79 -28.94 -16.64
CA LEU A 419 -19.66 -29.45 -15.26
C LEU A 419 -19.97 -28.37 -14.21
N LEU A 420 -19.41 -27.17 -14.39
CA LEU A 420 -19.57 -26.06 -13.46
C LEU A 420 -21.00 -25.47 -13.51
N GLU A 421 -21.60 -25.38 -14.69
CA GLU A 421 -23.00 -24.94 -14.87
C GLU A 421 -23.97 -25.94 -14.23
N GLN A 422 -23.74 -27.25 -14.40
CA GLN A 422 -24.51 -28.30 -13.72
C GLN A 422 -24.36 -28.23 -12.18
N ALA A 423 -23.20 -27.79 -11.70
CA ALA A 423 -22.96 -27.55 -10.27
C ALA A 423 -23.54 -26.21 -9.76
N GLY A 424 -24.23 -25.44 -10.61
CA GLY A 424 -24.96 -24.22 -10.22
C GLY A 424 -24.20 -22.91 -10.42
N LEU A 425 -22.99 -22.94 -11.00
CA LEU A 425 -22.24 -21.73 -11.33
C LEU A 425 -22.77 -21.12 -12.62
N ARG A 426 -22.74 -19.79 -12.74
CA ARG A 426 -23.16 -19.07 -13.95
C ARG A 426 -21.96 -18.51 -14.69
N LEU A 427 -21.84 -18.74 -16.00
CA LEU A 427 -20.77 -18.14 -16.80
C LEU A 427 -20.90 -16.61 -16.82
N VAL A 428 -19.80 -15.92 -16.54
CA VAL A 428 -19.65 -14.46 -16.69
C VAL A 428 -18.93 -14.16 -17.98
N VAL A 429 -17.76 -14.76 -18.19
CA VAL A 429 -16.99 -14.67 -19.44
C VAL A 429 -16.16 -15.94 -19.63
N GLY A 430 -15.97 -16.36 -20.88
CA GLY A 430 -15.00 -17.39 -21.25
C GLY A 430 -13.90 -16.82 -22.13
N ASN A 431 -12.70 -17.36 -22.03
CA ASN A 431 -11.54 -17.05 -22.87
C ASN A 431 -11.19 -15.55 -22.90
N ALA A 432 -11.04 -14.95 -21.71
CA ALA A 432 -10.68 -13.55 -21.55
C ALA A 432 -9.16 -13.37 -21.58
N ASN A 433 -8.68 -12.57 -22.54
CA ASN A 433 -7.26 -12.35 -22.78
C ASN A 433 -6.85 -10.93 -22.38
N TYR A 434 -5.79 -10.83 -21.58
CA TYR A 434 -5.20 -9.57 -21.16
C TYR A 434 -3.69 -9.56 -21.43
N ARG A 435 -3.10 -8.37 -21.55
CA ARG A 435 -1.65 -8.25 -21.73
C ARG A 435 -0.94 -8.80 -20.48
N GLY A 436 -0.39 -10.01 -20.58
CA GLY A 436 0.34 -10.67 -19.50
C GLY A 436 -0.38 -11.86 -18.84
N GLY A 437 -1.63 -12.16 -19.20
CA GLY A 437 -2.36 -13.31 -18.65
C GLY A 437 -3.68 -13.59 -19.38
N GLU A 438 -4.15 -14.83 -19.27
CA GLU A 438 -5.41 -15.33 -19.83
C GLU A 438 -6.27 -15.93 -18.71
N LEU A 439 -7.59 -15.86 -18.87
CA LEU A 439 -8.57 -16.53 -18.01
C LEU A 439 -9.44 -17.43 -18.90
N ASP A 440 -9.41 -18.74 -18.63
CA ASP A 440 -10.18 -19.70 -19.41
C ASP A 440 -11.69 -19.53 -19.14
N LEU A 441 -12.08 -19.51 -17.86
CA LEU A 441 -13.48 -19.25 -17.46
C LEU A 441 -13.55 -18.32 -16.25
N VAL A 442 -14.50 -17.39 -16.28
CA VAL A 442 -14.93 -16.60 -15.13
C VAL A 442 -16.39 -16.93 -14.85
N MET A 443 -16.65 -17.43 -13.65
CA MET A 443 -17.95 -17.94 -13.23
C MET A 443 -18.46 -17.17 -12.01
N ARG A 444 -19.77 -17.21 -11.79
CA ARG A 444 -20.43 -16.67 -10.60
C ARG A 444 -21.00 -17.81 -9.77
N ASP A 445 -20.56 -17.88 -8.51
CA ASP A 445 -21.00 -18.85 -7.50
C ASP A 445 -21.72 -18.08 -6.39
N GLY A 446 -23.02 -17.87 -6.54
CA GLY A 446 -23.82 -17.01 -5.67
C GLY A 446 -23.28 -15.56 -5.62
N GLN A 447 -22.67 -15.20 -4.48
CA GLN A 447 -22.05 -13.89 -4.25
C GLN A 447 -20.53 -13.88 -4.51
N ALA A 448 -19.93 -14.99 -4.93
CA ALA A 448 -18.51 -15.07 -5.26
C ALA A 448 -18.28 -15.03 -6.77
N LEU A 449 -17.16 -14.42 -7.17
CA LEU A 449 -16.60 -14.50 -8.52
C LEU A 449 -15.49 -15.55 -8.54
N VAL A 450 -15.57 -16.49 -9.48
CA VAL A 450 -14.67 -17.65 -9.52
C VAL A 450 -13.89 -17.63 -10.83
N PHE A 451 -12.58 -17.57 -10.74
CA PHE A 451 -11.66 -17.64 -11.87
C PHE A 451 -11.18 -19.09 -12.01
N VAL A 452 -11.46 -19.71 -13.15
CA VAL A 452 -11.20 -21.14 -13.36
C VAL A 452 -10.18 -21.32 -14.48
N GLU A 453 -9.10 -22.05 -14.19
CA GLU A 453 -8.17 -22.57 -15.20
C GLU A 453 -8.54 -24.01 -15.54
N VAL A 454 -8.54 -24.33 -16.83
CA VAL A 454 -8.84 -25.66 -17.36
C VAL A 454 -7.55 -26.30 -17.91
N ARG A 455 -7.18 -27.48 -17.41
CA ARG A 455 -5.93 -28.16 -17.77
C ARG A 455 -6.20 -29.56 -18.32
N TYR A 456 -5.73 -29.85 -19.53
CA TYR A 456 -5.69 -31.22 -20.05
C TYR A 456 -4.35 -31.90 -19.73
N ARG A 457 -4.38 -33.06 -19.08
CA ARG A 457 -3.22 -33.91 -18.81
C ARG A 457 -3.22 -35.14 -19.70
N ARG A 458 -2.10 -35.41 -20.38
CA ARG A 458 -1.91 -36.59 -21.24
C ARG A 458 -1.38 -37.81 -20.47
N ASP A 459 -0.59 -37.60 -19.41
CA ASP A 459 0.02 -38.67 -18.60
C ASP A 459 -0.12 -38.40 -17.09
N ASN A 460 -0.48 -39.42 -16.31
CA ASN A 460 -0.85 -39.30 -14.89
C ASN A 460 0.34 -39.46 -13.90
N ARG A 461 1.60 -39.25 -14.34
CA ARG A 461 2.81 -39.65 -13.57
C ARG A 461 3.45 -38.58 -12.69
N PHE A 462 2.88 -37.38 -12.53
CA PHE A 462 3.40 -36.37 -11.59
C PHE A 462 2.29 -35.56 -10.89
N GLY A 463 2.29 -35.58 -9.54
CA GLY A 463 1.77 -34.56 -8.61
C GLY A 463 0.27 -34.19 -8.66
N GLY A 464 -0.43 -34.34 -7.52
CA GLY A 464 -1.85 -33.99 -7.33
C GLY A 464 -2.19 -32.53 -7.61
N GLY A 465 -3.44 -32.24 -7.95
CA GLY A 465 -3.84 -31.05 -8.73
C GLY A 465 -3.67 -29.66 -8.12
N ALA A 466 -3.25 -29.50 -6.85
CA ALA A 466 -2.75 -28.21 -6.36
C ALA A 466 -1.31 -27.91 -6.84
N ALA A 467 -0.52 -28.95 -7.13
CA ALA A 467 0.84 -28.86 -7.65
C ALA A 467 0.89 -28.62 -9.19
N SER A 468 -0.25 -28.57 -9.87
CA SER A 468 -0.34 -28.50 -11.34
C SER A 468 -0.40 -27.09 -11.91
N VAL A 469 -0.70 -26.10 -11.06
CA VAL A 469 -0.55 -24.69 -11.37
C VAL A 469 0.71 -24.21 -10.66
N ASP A 470 1.83 -24.21 -11.38
CA ASP A 470 3.09 -23.70 -10.86
C ASP A 470 2.96 -22.23 -10.43
N ALA A 471 3.88 -21.76 -9.60
CA ALA A 471 3.86 -20.39 -9.10
C ALA A 471 3.79 -19.36 -10.23
N ARG A 472 4.37 -19.63 -11.41
CA ARG A 472 4.33 -18.72 -12.55
C ARG A 472 2.94 -18.59 -13.15
N LYS A 473 2.20 -19.69 -13.30
CA LYS A 473 0.85 -19.70 -13.86
C LYS A 473 -0.15 -19.11 -12.88
N ARG A 474 -0.02 -19.34 -11.57
CA ARG A 474 -0.85 -18.68 -10.55
C ARG A 474 -0.75 -17.15 -10.63
N ARG A 475 0.47 -16.63 -10.78
CA ARG A 475 0.72 -15.17 -10.94
C ARG A 475 0.03 -14.59 -12.16
N LYS A 476 0.06 -15.31 -13.29
CA LYS A 476 -0.62 -14.88 -14.52
C LYS A 476 -2.14 -14.85 -14.35
N LEU A 477 -2.69 -15.85 -13.67
CA LEU A 477 -4.13 -15.90 -13.35
C LEU A 477 -4.55 -14.76 -12.41
N VAL A 478 -3.77 -14.49 -11.35
CA VAL A 478 -4.04 -13.38 -10.43
C VAL A 478 -3.98 -12.03 -11.17
N LEU A 479 -2.96 -11.82 -12.02
CA LEU A 479 -2.85 -10.61 -12.82
C LEU A 479 -4.03 -10.46 -13.78
N ALA A 480 -4.42 -11.52 -14.49
CA ALA A 480 -5.54 -11.49 -15.41
C ALA A 480 -6.87 -11.24 -14.66
N ALA A 481 -7.05 -11.81 -13.48
CA ALA A 481 -8.20 -11.54 -12.61
C ALA A 481 -8.26 -10.08 -12.14
N GLN A 482 -7.12 -9.49 -11.72
CA GLN A 482 -7.04 -8.08 -11.36
C GLN A 482 -7.40 -7.17 -12.54
N LEU A 483 -6.90 -7.47 -13.74
CA LEU A 483 -7.25 -6.74 -14.95
C LEU A 483 -8.72 -6.91 -15.31
N PHE A 484 -9.28 -8.12 -15.18
CA PHE A 484 -10.69 -8.37 -15.37
C PHE A 484 -11.56 -7.51 -14.43
N LEU A 485 -11.22 -7.46 -13.13
CA LEU A 485 -11.94 -6.67 -12.14
C LEU A 485 -11.81 -5.16 -12.36
N ALA A 486 -10.65 -4.69 -12.82
CA ALA A 486 -10.45 -3.28 -13.16
C ALA A 486 -11.38 -2.82 -14.30
N HIS A 487 -11.68 -3.71 -15.26
CA HIS A 487 -12.65 -3.44 -16.33
C HIS A 487 -14.11 -3.66 -15.91
N HIS A 488 -14.36 -4.28 -14.76
CA HIS A 488 -15.71 -4.57 -14.25
C HIS A 488 -15.89 -4.12 -12.78
N PRO A 489 -15.96 -2.81 -12.50
CA PRO A 489 -16.02 -2.28 -11.14
C PRO A 489 -17.20 -2.80 -10.29
N ALA A 490 -18.33 -3.13 -10.93
CA ALA A 490 -19.49 -3.71 -10.27
C ALA A 490 -19.21 -5.13 -9.70
N LEU A 491 -18.23 -5.85 -10.25
CA LEU A 491 -17.84 -7.19 -9.80
C LEU A 491 -16.66 -7.14 -8.82
N ALA A 492 -15.92 -6.04 -8.74
CA ALA A 492 -14.73 -5.87 -7.90
C ALA A 492 -15.01 -5.90 -6.39
N THR A 493 -16.28 -5.79 -5.98
CA THR A 493 -16.69 -5.86 -4.58
C THR A 493 -17.05 -7.29 -4.11
N LEU A 494 -17.10 -8.25 -5.04
CA LEU A 494 -17.45 -9.64 -4.73
C LEU A 494 -16.22 -10.43 -4.24
N PRO A 495 -16.38 -11.35 -3.26
CA PRO A 495 -15.35 -12.32 -2.91
C PRO A 495 -14.86 -13.09 -4.14
N CYS A 496 -13.54 -13.22 -4.28
CA CYS A 496 -12.92 -13.90 -5.41
C CYS A 496 -12.33 -15.27 -4.98
N ARG A 497 -12.47 -16.28 -5.85
CA ARG A 497 -11.92 -17.63 -5.67
C ARG A 497 -11.21 -18.08 -6.94
N PHE A 498 -10.14 -18.86 -6.82
CA PHE A 498 -9.47 -19.50 -7.96
C PHE A 498 -9.68 -21.01 -7.91
N ASP A 499 -10.29 -21.56 -8.95
CA ASP A 499 -10.55 -23.00 -9.09
C ASP A 499 -9.72 -23.56 -10.26
N VAL A 500 -9.48 -24.88 -10.24
CA VAL A 500 -8.82 -25.60 -11.34
C VAL A 500 -9.68 -26.77 -11.75
N VAL A 501 -9.92 -26.93 -13.06
CA VAL A 501 -10.54 -28.14 -13.62
C VAL A 501 -9.48 -28.91 -14.40
N GLU A 502 -9.14 -30.09 -13.92
CA GLU A 502 -8.21 -31.00 -14.59
C GLU A 502 -8.98 -32.02 -15.42
N ALA A 503 -8.57 -32.22 -16.66
CA ALA A 503 -9.13 -33.20 -17.58
C ALA A 503 -8.06 -34.24 -17.94
N SER A 504 -8.43 -35.52 -17.96
CA SER A 504 -7.54 -36.61 -18.36
C SER A 504 -8.28 -37.71 -19.12
N GLY A 505 -7.58 -38.46 -19.97
CA GLY A 505 -8.17 -39.55 -20.76
C GLY A 505 -8.98 -39.11 -21.99
N GLU A 506 -9.53 -40.09 -22.69
CA GLU A 506 -10.50 -39.96 -23.79
C GLU A 506 -11.55 -41.08 -23.63
N PRO A 507 -12.84 -40.78 -23.32
CA PRO A 507 -13.42 -39.45 -23.07
C PRO A 507 -12.82 -38.75 -21.83
N PRO A 508 -12.85 -37.40 -21.76
CA PRO A 508 -12.20 -36.66 -20.69
C PRO A 508 -12.93 -36.85 -19.35
N VAL A 509 -12.21 -37.41 -18.37
CA VAL A 509 -12.63 -37.42 -16.96
C VAL A 509 -12.18 -36.10 -16.34
N LEU A 510 -13.15 -35.35 -15.79
CA LEU A 510 -12.92 -34.05 -15.18
C LEU A 510 -12.82 -34.16 -13.66
N ASN A 511 -11.82 -33.49 -13.09
CA ASN A 511 -11.65 -33.30 -11.65
C ASN A 511 -11.65 -31.80 -11.34
N TRP A 512 -12.63 -31.34 -10.57
CA TRP A 512 -12.74 -29.94 -10.18
C TRP A 512 -12.20 -29.73 -8.76
N ILE A 513 -11.17 -28.89 -8.68
CA ILE A 513 -10.51 -28.47 -7.44
C ILE A 513 -10.98 -27.07 -7.12
N ARG A 514 -11.81 -26.96 -6.08
CA ARG A 514 -12.29 -25.68 -5.54
C ARG A 514 -11.24 -25.04 -4.65
N ASP A 515 -11.14 -23.71 -4.71
CA ASP A 515 -10.18 -22.92 -3.90
C ASP A 515 -8.75 -23.45 -4.05
N ALA A 516 -8.35 -23.73 -5.30
CA ALA A 516 -7.09 -24.39 -5.63
C ALA A 516 -5.85 -23.59 -5.16
N PHE A 517 -5.98 -22.26 -5.10
CA PHE A 517 -5.03 -21.35 -4.46
C PHE A 517 -5.68 -20.00 -4.16
N ARG A 518 -5.08 -19.23 -3.25
CA ARG A 518 -5.47 -17.85 -2.95
C ARG A 518 -4.52 -16.88 -3.65
N ALA A 519 -5.02 -15.67 -3.95
CA ALA A 519 -4.16 -14.60 -4.48
C ALA A 519 -2.98 -14.27 -3.55
N ASP A 520 -3.18 -14.44 -2.24
CA ASP A 520 -2.16 -14.22 -1.20
C ASP A 520 -1.06 -15.31 -1.21
N ASP A 521 -1.28 -16.44 -1.88
CA ASP A 521 -0.32 -17.55 -1.99
C ASP A 521 0.72 -17.34 -3.11
N CYS A 522 0.67 -16.23 -3.86
CA CYS A 522 1.27 -16.09 -5.20
C CYS A 522 2.40 -15.07 -5.38
#